data_AF-A0A9R1ND34-F1
#
_entry.id   AF-A0A9R1ND34-F1
#
_cell.length_a   1.000
_cell.length_b   1.000
_cell.length_c   1.000
_cell.angle_alpha   90.00
_cell.angle_beta   90.00
_cell.angle_gamma   90.00
#
_symmetry.space_group_name_H-M   'P 1'
#
loop_
_entity.id
_entity.type
_entity.pdbx_description
1 polymer ?
#
loop_
_entity_poly.entity_id
_entity_poly.type
_entity_poly.pdbx_seq_one_letter_code
_entity_poly.pdbx_strand_id
1 'polypeptide(L)'
;MLPVVVLVLVASPLLLLANAVWITASCYYLTPARIRRILSRQGVHGPTPRLLVGNLHDVSALVAEATAGDMGSLSHDIVGRLLPHYVLWSKTFGRLFVYWYGSEPRVCVTDAGMVRELLSSKHAHVTGKSWLQRQGAKHFIGRGLLMANGATWSHQRHVIAPAFMADKLKGRVGHMVECTRQTVWALREAVARGGNEVEMGAHMTRLAGDVIARTEFDTSYETGKRIFHLIEELQRLTARSSRYLWVPGSQYFPSKYRREMKRLNGELEQVLKESIQRNREIADEGRTPSPEACGRGLLGMLLAEMEKKKENELGHGELGYDAQTIIDECKTFFFAGHETSALLLTWATMLLATHPEWQDKARAEVAQVCGDAPPAADHLPKLAVVSHLTPSKRMHSGATVHCQCLTRGCVCSCRW
;
A
#
# COMPACT_ATOMS: atom_id res chain seq x y z
N MET A 1 -18.45 46.29 32.16
CA MET A 1 -18.42 44.82 31.93
C MET A 1 -19.12 44.43 30.63
N LEU A 2 -20.41 44.77 30.41
CA LEU A 2 -21.15 44.47 29.17
C LEU A 2 -20.45 44.90 27.85
N PRO A 3 -19.92 46.13 27.69
CA PRO A 3 -19.35 46.56 26.40
C PRO A 3 -18.05 45.83 26.04
N VAL A 4 -17.26 45.41 27.04
CA VAL A 4 -16.04 44.62 26.84
C VAL A 4 -16.39 43.19 26.41
N VAL A 5 -17.42 42.59 27.02
CA VAL A 5 -17.91 41.26 26.64
C VAL A 5 -18.45 41.24 25.22
N VAL A 6 -19.22 42.27 24.83
CA VAL A 6 -19.73 42.40 23.45
C VAL A 6 -18.58 42.61 22.45
N LEU A 7 -17.58 43.43 22.79
CA LEU A 7 -16.42 43.66 21.92
C LEU A 7 -15.62 42.37 21.70
N VAL A 8 -15.40 41.58 22.76
CA VAL A 8 -14.70 40.28 22.68
C VAL A 8 -15.52 39.26 21.88
N LEU A 9 -16.85 39.23 22.06
CA LEU A 9 -17.75 38.32 21.33
C LEU A 9 -17.82 38.61 19.83
N VAL A 10 -17.62 39.86 19.40
CA VAL A 10 -17.61 40.25 17.98
C VAL A 10 -16.21 40.20 17.37
N ALA A 11 -15.18 40.62 18.12
CA ALA A 11 -13.80 40.61 17.63
C ALA A 11 -13.25 39.19 17.47
N SER A 12 -13.62 38.25 18.34
CA SER A 12 -13.13 36.86 18.29
C SER A 12 -13.53 36.12 16.99
N PRO A 13 -14.81 36.12 16.56
CA PRO A 13 -15.21 35.55 15.26
C PRO A 13 -14.53 36.23 14.07
N LEU A 14 -14.36 37.56 14.10
CA LEU A 14 -13.70 38.31 13.03
C LEU A 14 -12.21 37.96 12.93
N LEU A 15 -11.52 37.83 14.07
CA LEU A 15 -10.13 37.36 14.12
C LEU A 15 -10.00 35.92 13.60
N LEU A 16 -10.93 35.04 13.97
CA LEU A 16 -10.95 33.66 13.46
C LEU A 16 -11.21 33.61 11.95
N LEU A 17 -12.12 34.43 11.44
CA LEU A 17 -12.38 34.57 10.00
C LEU A 17 -11.17 35.14 9.27
N ALA A 18 -10.56 36.20 9.77
CA ALA A 18 -9.36 36.79 9.18
C ALA A 18 -8.20 35.79 9.16
N ASN A 19 -8.01 35.04 10.25
CA ASN A 19 -7.00 33.99 10.32
C ASN A 19 -7.31 32.84 9.34
N ALA A 20 -8.57 32.42 9.22
CA ALA A 20 -8.98 31.38 8.26
C ALA A 20 -8.75 31.84 6.81
N VAL A 21 -9.07 33.10 6.48
CA VAL A 21 -8.81 33.70 5.17
C VAL A 21 -7.31 33.76 4.91
N TRP A 22 -6.51 34.22 5.88
CA TRP A 22 -5.05 34.28 5.77
C TRP A 22 -4.43 32.90 5.55
N ILE A 23 -4.81 31.90 6.35
CA ILE A 23 -4.35 30.51 6.20
C ILE A 23 -4.74 29.98 4.82
N THR A 24 -5.98 30.23 4.37
CA THR A 24 -6.44 29.77 3.06
C THR A 24 -5.66 30.45 1.92
N ALA A 25 -5.50 31.77 1.94
CA ALA A 25 -4.71 32.49 0.96
C ALA A 25 -3.25 32.04 0.97
N SER A 26 -2.67 31.85 2.16
CA SER A 26 -1.29 31.40 2.33
C SER A 26 -1.07 29.98 1.79
N CYS A 27 -1.95 29.04 2.13
CA CYS A 27 -1.80 27.63 1.75
C CYS A 27 -2.16 27.34 0.29
N TYR A 28 -3.20 27.98 -0.26
CA TYR A 28 -3.72 27.65 -1.60
C TYR A 28 -3.28 28.61 -2.70
N TYR A 29 -2.73 29.77 -2.34
CA TYR A 29 -2.29 30.75 -3.33
C TYR A 29 -0.83 31.17 -3.14
N LEU A 30 -0.47 31.75 -1.99
CA LEU A 30 0.87 32.32 -1.79
C LEU A 30 1.97 31.27 -1.79
N THR A 31 1.79 30.19 -1.03
CA THR A 31 2.78 29.10 -0.94
C THR A 31 2.93 28.39 -2.29
N PRO A 32 1.84 28.00 -2.99
CA PRO A 32 1.97 27.45 -4.33
C PRO A 32 2.63 28.37 -5.34
N ALA A 33 2.27 29.66 -5.35
CA ALA A 33 2.88 30.64 -6.23
C ALA A 33 4.38 30.81 -5.95
N ARG A 34 4.78 30.82 -4.67
CA ARG A 34 6.20 30.91 -4.27
C ARG A 34 6.98 29.67 -4.72
N ILE A 35 6.47 28.47 -4.46
CA ILE A 35 7.13 27.21 -4.86
C ILE A 35 7.24 27.13 -6.38
N ARG A 36 6.17 27.48 -7.12
CA ARG A 36 6.20 27.52 -8.58
C ARG A 36 7.25 28.49 -9.11
N ARG A 37 7.36 29.70 -8.54
CA ARG A 37 8.42 30.66 -8.92
C ARG A 37 9.82 30.11 -8.69
N ILE A 38 10.05 29.43 -7.56
CA ILE A 38 11.35 28.82 -7.25
C ILE A 38 11.68 27.71 -8.26
N LEU A 39 10.74 26.80 -8.51
CA LEU A 39 10.91 25.69 -9.45
C LEU A 39 11.08 26.17 -10.91
N SER A 40 10.33 27.19 -11.32
CA SER A 40 10.47 27.79 -12.66
C SER A 40 11.84 28.45 -12.86
N ARG A 41 12.45 29.04 -11.80
CA ARG A 41 13.83 29.53 -11.86
C ARG A 41 14.86 28.41 -12.03
N GLN A 42 14.51 27.18 -11.66
CA GLN A 42 15.31 25.97 -11.85
C GLN A 42 14.96 25.22 -13.16
N GLY A 43 14.12 25.81 -14.01
CA GLY A 43 13.68 25.19 -15.28
C GLY A 43 12.58 24.13 -15.14
N VAL A 44 12.00 23.95 -13.96
CA VAL A 44 10.90 22.99 -13.73
C VAL A 44 9.56 23.70 -13.88
N HIS A 45 8.82 23.30 -14.91
CA HIS A 45 7.51 23.83 -15.26
C HIS A 45 6.42 22.75 -15.15
N GLY A 46 5.16 23.14 -15.32
CA GLY A 46 4.05 22.21 -15.28
C GLY A 46 2.69 22.90 -15.41
N PRO A 47 1.59 22.13 -15.37
CA PRO A 47 0.25 22.66 -15.58
C PRO A 47 -0.13 23.70 -14.51
N THR A 48 -0.87 24.73 -14.93
CA THR A 48 -1.34 25.77 -14.01
C THR A 48 -2.39 25.18 -13.05
N PRO A 49 -2.19 25.26 -11.72
CA PRO A 49 -3.16 24.75 -10.76
C PRO A 49 -4.42 25.62 -10.71
N ARG A 50 -5.59 24.97 -10.58
CA ARG A 50 -6.86 25.65 -10.26
C ARG A 50 -6.92 25.95 -8.76
N LEU A 51 -7.63 27.01 -8.39
CA LEU A 51 -7.80 27.40 -6.99
C LEU A 51 -8.43 26.25 -6.17
N LEU A 52 -7.90 26.01 -4.97
CA LEU A 52 -8.29 24.95 -4.01
C LEU A 52 -7.99 23.50 -4.42
N VAL A 53 -8.27 23.11 -5.67
CA VAL A 53 -8.21 21.71 -6.12
C VAL A 53 -6.90 21.33 -6.83
N GLY A 54 -6.07 22.32 -7.19
CA GLY A 54 -4.84 22.07 -7.93
C GLY A 54 -5.16 21.54 -9.34
N ASN A 55 -4.54 20.42 -9.72
CA ASN A 55 -4.73 19.77 -11.03
C ASN A 55 -5.61 18.52 -10.98
N LEU A 56 -6.24 18.23 -9.84
CA LEU A 56 -7.01 16.99 -9.64
C LEU A 56 -8.18 16.83 -10.61
N HIS A 57 -8.85 17.93 -10.94
CA HIS A 57 -9.91 17.92 -11.94
C HIS A 57 -9.38 17.53 -13.32
N ASP A 58 -8.25 18.10 -13.74
CA ASP A 58 -7.64 17.80 -15.04
C ASP A 58 -7.20 16.33 -15.11
N VAL A 59 -6.60 15.81 -14.02
CA VAL A 59 -6.26 14.39 -13.89
C VAL A 59 -7.49 13.50 -14.04
N SER A 60 -8.58 13.82 -13.32
CA SER A 60 -9.82 13.02 -13.36
C SER A 60 -10.47 13.04 -14.75
N ALA A 61 -10.47 14.18 -15.43
CA ALA A 61 -11.02 14.31 -16.78
C ALA A 61 -10.22 13.49 -17.80
N LEU A 62 -8.88 13.60 -17.76
CA LEU A 62 -8.00 12.84 -18.64
C LEU A 62 -8.14 11.33 -18.43
N VAL A 63 -8.24 10.87 -17.18
CA VAL A 63 -8.47 9.44 -16.89
C VAL A 63 -9.82 9.00 -17.42
N ALA A 64 -10.90 9.76 -17.17
CA ALA A 64 -12.23 9.42 -17.65
C ALA A 64 -12.29 9.31 -19.17
N GLU A 65 -11.63 10.23 -19.89
CA GLU A 65 -11.51 10.20 -21.35
C GLU A 65 -10.71 8.96 -21.83
N ALA A 66 -9.55 8.71 -21.24
CA ALA A 66 -8.69 7.59 -21.64
C ALA A 66 -9.30 6.21 -21.33
N THR A 67 -10.19 6.12 -20.35
CA THR A 67 -10.90 4.89 -19.97
C THR A 67 -12.33 4.80 -20.48
N ALA A 68 -12.80 5.74 -21.31
CA ALA A 68 -14.20 5.81 -21.72
C ALA A 68 -14.68 4.63 -22.59
N GLY A 69 -13.80 4.11 -23.44
CA GLY A 69 -14.08 2.95 -24.30
C GLY A 69 -13.15 1.78 -24.02
N ASP A 70 -13.47 0.60 -24.54
CA ASP A 70 -12.67 -0.61 -24.38
C ASP A 70 -11.32 -0.52 -25.10
N MET A 71 -10.36 -1.34 -24.68
CA MET A 71 -9.08 -1.48 -25.37
C MET A 71 -9.29 -2.26 -26.67
N GLY A 72 -8.91 -1.68 -27.81
CA GLY A 72 -9.04 -2.34 -29.12
C GLY A 72 -8.16 -3.57 -29.31
N SER A 73 -7.12 -3.74 -28.49
CA SER A 73 -6.27 -4.93 -28.44
C SER A 73 -5.68 -5.11 -27.05
N LEU A 74 -5.35 -6.35 -26.68
CA LEU A 74 -4.58 -6.63 -25.47
C LEU A 74 -3.17 -6.06 -25.64
N SER A 75 -2.86 -4.97 -24.94
CA SER A 75 -1.53 -4.34 -24.93
C SER A 75 -1.03 -4.23 -23.50
N HIS A 76 0.26 -4.46 -23.31
CA HIS A 76 0.93 -4.24 -22.04
C HIS A 76 1.16 -2.75 -21.74
N ASP A 77 1.18 -1.90 -22.77
CA ASP A 77 1.33 -0.45 -22.60
C ASP A 77 0.00 0.19 -22.19
N ILE A 78 -0.39 -0.05 -20.94
CA ILE A 78 -1.62 0.46 -20.33
C ILE A 78 -1.42 1.81 -19.65
N VAL A 79 -0.19 2.31 -19.65
CA VAL A 79 0.21 3.54 -18.96
C VAL A 79 -0.58 4.74 -19.47
N GLY A 80 -0.61 4.92 -20.79
CA GLY A 80 -1.35 6.02 -21.40
C GLY A 80 -2.84 6.01 -21.08
N ARG A 81 -3.38 4.83 -20.76
CA ARG A 81 -4.78 4.64 -20.39
C ARG A 81 -5.06 4.91 -18.92
N LEU A 82 -4.25 4.35 -18.01
CA LEU A 82 -4.47 4.48 -16.57
C LEU A 82 -3.90 5.79 -15.99
N LEU A 83 -2.85 6.31 -16.61
CA LEU A 83 -2.06 7.44 -16.16
C LEU A 83 -1.82 8.47 -17.29
N PRO A 84 -2.85 8.88 -18.05
CA PRO A 84 -2.71 9.74 -19.24
C PRO A 84 -2.02 11.07 -18.96
N HIS A 85 -2.29 11.66 -17.79
CA HIS A 85 -1.70 12.92 -17.37
C HIS A 85 -0.16 12.86 -17.27
N TYR A 86 0.42 11.73 -16.84
CA TYR A 86 1.87 11.58 -16.82
C TYR A 86 2.47 11.52 -18.24
N VAL A 87 1.81 10.82 -19.16
CA VAL A 87 2.24 10.74 -20.56
C VAL A 87 2.09 12.09 -21.27
N LEU A 88 0.96 12.77 -21.08
CA LEU A 88 0.70 14.08 -21.67
C LEU A 88 1.68 15.12 -21.13
N TRP A 89 1.79 15.25 -19.81
CA TRP A 89 2.62 16.30 -19.21
C TRP A 89 4.12 16.04 -19.36
N SER A 90 4.56 14.78 -19.44
CA SER A 90 5.97 14.50 -19.78
C SER A 90 6.31 14.90 -21.22
N LYS A 91 5.38 14.76 -22.17
CA LYS A 91 5.55 15.26 -23.54
C LYS A 91 5.53 16.79 -23.60
N THR A 92 4.70 17.45 -22.79
CA THR A 92 4.54 18.92 -22.81
C THR A 92 5.63 19.67 -22.05
N PHE A 93 6.00 19.19 -20.86
CA PHE A 93 6.90 19.89 -19.92
C PHE A 93 8.26 19.21 -19.77
N GLY A 94 8.47 18.06 -20.43
CA GLY A 94 9.71 17.30 -20.38
C GLY A 94 9.76 16.27 -19.25
N ARG A 95 10.96 15.75 -18.99
CA ARG A 95 11.17 14.61 -18.07
C ARG A 95 10.95 14.92 -16.59
N LEU A 96 10.89 16.20 -16.24
CA LEU A 96 10.75 16.71 -14.89
C LEU A 96 9.71 17.83 -14.90
N PHE A 97 8.58 17.61 -14.23
CA PHE A 97 7.50 18.60 -14.19
C PHE A 97 6.80 18.65 -12.83
N VAL A 98 6.14 19.76 -12.51
CA VAL A 98 5.43 19.94 -11.23
C VAL A 98 3.92 20.09 -11.44
N TYR A 99 3.11 19.39 -10.64
CA TYR A 99 1.66 19.50 -10.61
C TYR A 99 1.16 19.51 -9.15
N TRP A 100 -0.13 19.76 -8.93
CA TRP A 100 -0.67 20.05 -7.59
C TRP A 100 -1.83 19.14 -7.21
N TYR A 101 -1.76 18.56 -6.01
CA TYR A 101 -2.87 17.86 -5.36
C TYR A 101 -3.42 18.76 -4.25
N GLY A 102 -4.48 19.53 -4.57
CA GLY A 102 -4.91 20.62 -3.71
C GLY A 102 -3.79 21.65 -3.53
N SER A 103 -3.35 21.87 -2.29
CA SER A 103 -2.22 22.74 -1.94
C SER A 103 -0.86 22.02 -1.88
N GLU A 104 -0.82 20.70 -2.08
CA GLU A 104 0.42 19.91 -1.99
C GLU A 104 1.12 19.83 -3.37
N PRO A 105 2.36 20.34 -3.52
CA PRO A 105 3.11 20.22 -4.77
C PRO A 105 3.63 18.80 -4.96
N ARG A 106 3.59 18.33 -6.21
CA ARG A 106 4.13 17.06 -6.65
C ARG A 106 5.04 17.25 -7.86
N VAL A 107 6.29 16.87 -7.71
CA VAL A 107 7.26 16.85 -8.80
C VAL A 107 7.27 15.46 -9.40
N CYS A 108 6.89 15.32 -10.67
CA CYS A 108 7.04 14.08 -11.42
C CYS A 108 8.46 13.98 -11.98
N VAL A 109 9.12 12.86 -11.68
CA VAL A 109 10.45 12.53 -12.23
C VAL A 109 10.30 11.28 -13.08
N THR A 110 10.65 11.39 -14.36
CA THR A 110 10.65 10.27 -15.32
C THR A 110 12.06 9.88 -15.77
N ASP A 111 13.07 10.68 -15.44
CA ASP A 111 14.47 10.35 -15.76
C ASP A 111 15.00 9.24 -14.85
N ALA A 112 15.49 8.15 -15.44
CA ALA A 112 15.95 6.97 -14.71
C ALA A 112 17.15 7.25 -13.79
N GLY A 113 18.04 8.17 -14.17
CA GLY A 113 19.20 8.57 -13.36
C GLY A 113 18.75 9.25 -12.07
N MET A 114 17.84 10.23 -12.20
CA MET A 114 17.26 10.93 -11.06
C MET A 114 16.40 10.02 -10.18
N VAL A 115 15.60 9.13 -10.78
CA VAL A 115 14.82 8.14 -10.01
C VAL A 115 15.75 7.21 -9.21
N ARG A 116 16.84 6.73 -9.82
CA ARG A 116 17.84 5.90 -9.11
C ARG A 116 18.47 6.66 -7.95
N GLU A 117 18.79 7.93 -8.13
CA GLU A 117 19.37 8.77 -7.08
C GLU A 117 18.38 9.01 -5.93
N LEU A 118 17.14 9.37 -6.24
CA LEU A 118 16.08 9.64 -5.27
C LEU A 118 15.74 8.39 -4.45
N LEU A 119 15.69 7.22 -5.10
CA LEU A 119 15.42 5.94 -4.45
C LEU A 119 16.66 5.29 -3.82
N SER A 120 17.83 5.92 -3.91
CA SER A 120 19.06 5.40 -3.31
C SER A 120 19.03 5.53 -1.78
N SER A 121 19.78 4.67 -1.10
CA SER A 121 19.90 4.68 0.37
C SER A 121 20.38 6.03 0.93
N LYS A 122 21.11 6.82 0.14
CA LYS A 122 21.59 8.16 0.52
C LYS A 122 20.45 9.09 0.92
N HIS A 123 19.29 8.97 0.29
CA HIS A 123 18.14 9.85 0.52
C HIS A 123 17.06 9.22 1.42
N ALA A 124 17.24 7.97 1.87
CA ALA A 124 16.21 7.24 2.61
C ALA A 124 15.76 7.95 3.90
N HIS A 125 16.63 8.71 4.56
CA HIS A 125 16.30 9.44 5.79
C HIS A 125 15.59 10.79 5.55
N VAL A 126 15.69 11.34 4.34
CA VAL A 126 15.09 12.64 3.96
C VAL A 126 13.85 12.49 3.07
N THR A 127 13.61 11.29 2.52
CA THR A 127 12.41 10.91 1.77
C THR A 127 11.41 10.17 2.67
N GLY A 128 10.12 10.40 2.50
CA GLY A 128 9.08 9.67 3.23
C GLY A 128 7.71 9.70 2.54
N LYS A 129 6.64 9.35 3.23
CA LYS A 129 5.26 9.57 2.79
C LYS A 129 4.80 10.97 3.16
N SER A 130 4.07 11.61 2.25
CA SER A 130 3.54 12.96 2.47
C SER A 130 2.49 12.98 3.57
N TRP A 131 2.18 14.17 4.08
CA TRP A 131 1.09 14.31 5.05
C TRP A 131 -0.24 13.82 4.47
N LEU A 132 -0.56 14.18 3.22
CA LEU A 132 -1.79 13.76 2.57
C LEU A 132 -1.86 12.23 2.41
N GLN A 133 -0.74 11.58 2.04
CA GLN A 133 -0.68 10.11 1.97
C GLN A 133 -0.92 9.47 3.33
N ARG A 134 -0.25 9.96 4.37
CA ARG A 134 -0.40 9.41 5.74
C ARG A 134 -1.81 9.62 6.28
N GLN A 135 -2.41 10.79 6.12
CA GLN A 135 -3.80 11.02 6.54
C GLN A 135 -4.80 10.22 5.71
N GLY A 136 -4.57 10.11 4.40
CA GLY A 136 -5.37 9.32 3.49
C GLY A 136 -5.27 7.81 3.70
N ALA A 137 -4.32 7.33 4.50
CA ALA A 137 -4.18 5.91 4.82
C ALA A 137 -4.39 5.58 6.30
N LYS A 138 -4.44 6.59 7.17
CA LYS A 138 -4.51 6.47 8.63
C LYS A 138 -5.62 5.53 9.12
N HIS A 139 -6.76 5.53 8.45
CA HIS A 139 -7.93 4.77 8.93
C HIS A 139 -7.93 3.29 8.51
N PHE A 140 -7.04 2.83 7.63
CA PHE A 140 -7.03 1.40 7.25
C PHE A 140 -5.68 0.71 7.48
N ILE A 141 -4.57 1.46 7.56
CA ILE A 141 -3.23 0.90 7.89
C ILE A 141 -2.50 1.65 9.02
N GLY A 142 -3.12 2.70 9.59
CA GLY A 142 -2.59 3.36 10.79
C GLY A 142 -1.17 3.93 10.63
N ARG A 143 -0.32 3.68 11.63
CA ARG A 143 1.09 4.07 11.67
C ARG A 143 2.04 2.93 11.26
N GLY A 144 1.55 1.94 10.52
CA GLY A 144 2.37 0.81 10.10
C GLY A 144 3.47 1.18 9.10
N LEU A 145 4.36 0.23 8.86
CA LEU A 145 5.62 0.39 8.11
C LEU A 145 5.47 1.11 6.77
N LEU A 146 4.36 0.88 6.06
CA LEU A 146 4.10 1.45 4.75
C LEU A 146 3.98 2.99 4.78
N MET A 147 3.54 3.56 5.91
CA MET A 147 3.29 4.99 6.10
C MET A 147 4.25 5.68 7.09
N ALA A 148 5.17 4.94 7.69
CA ALA A 148 6.19 5.47 8.58
C ALA A 148 7.29 6.22 7.82
N ASN A 149 7.92 7.18 8.51
CA ASN A 149 9.03 8.00 7.98
C ASN A 149 10.22 8.00 8.95
N GLY A 150 11.40 8.33 8.44
CA GLY A 150 12.59 8.63 9.26
C GLY A 150 13.00 7.49 10.20
N ALA A 151 13.29 7.83 11.45
CA ALA A 151 13.74 6.87 12.46
C ALA A 151 12.68 5.79 12.77
N THR A 152 11.39 6.15 12.81
CA THR A 152 10.29 5.19 13.02
C THR A 152 10.24 4.13 11.93
N TRP A 153 10.35 4.56 10.66
CA TRP A 153 10.42 3.62 9.53
C TRP A 153 11.64 2.72 9.62
N SER A 154 12.81 3.29 9.94
CA SER A 154 14.05 2.51 10.06
C SER A 154 13.94 1.43 11.13
N HIS A 155 13.35 1.78 12.29
CA HIS A 155 13.13 0.85 13.39
C HIS A 155 12.13 -0.25 13.03
N GLN A 156 10.93 0.10 12.55
CA GLN A 156 9.91 -0.88 12.13
C GLN A 156 10.45 -1.82 11.04
N ARG A 157 11.20 -1.28 10.07
CA ARG A 157 11.81 -2.09 9.01
C ARG A 157 12.86 -3.07 9.55
N HIS A 158 13.66 -2.63 10.52
CA HIS A 158 14.67 -3.49 11.16
C HIS A 158 14.03 -4.66 11.91
N VAL A 159 12.95 -4.39 12.66
CA VAL A 159 12.18 -5.40 13.40
C VAL A 159 11.53 -6.42 12.45
N ILE A 160 10.95 -5.95 11.34
CA ILE A 160 10.14 -6.81 10.46
C ILE A 160 10.98 -7.55 9.41
N ALA A 161 12.09 -6.98 8.93
CA ALA A 161 12.89 -7.57 7.84
C ALA A 161 13.31 -9.04 8.05
N PRO A 162 13.68 -9.51 9.27
CA PRO A 162 14.01 -10.91 9.52
C PRO A 162 12.87 -11.89 9.18
N ALA A 163 11.60 -11.43 9.24
CA ALA A 163 10.43 -12.25 8.92
C ALA A 163 10.42 -12.78 7.49
N PHE A 164 11.01 -12.00 6.59
CA PHE A 164 11.01 -12.24 5.15
C PHE A 164 12.39 -12.68 4.63
N MET A 165 13.29 -13.12 5.52
CA MET A 165 14.55 -13.72 5.12
C MET A 165 14.36 -15.14 4.58
N ALA A 166 15.24 -15.55 3.66
CA ALA A 166 15.12 -16.82 2.92
C ALA A 166 14.92 -18.02 3.85
N ASP A 167 15.68 -18.12 4.94
CA ASP A 167 15.60 -19.25 5.87
C ASP A 167 14.22 -19.37 6.55
N LYS A 168 13.57 -18.24 6.86
CA LYS A 168 12.21 -18.22 7.42
C LYS A 168 11.18 -18.53 6.35
N LEU A 169 11.36 -18.03 5.13
CA LEU A 169 10.44 -18.28 4.01
C LEU A 169 10.47 -19.74 3.55
N LYS A 170 11.62 -20.43 3.60
CA LYS A 170 11.74 -21.86 3.25
C LYS A 170 10.75 -22.72 4.05
N GLY A 171 10.62 -22.43 5.35
CA GLY A 171 9.66 -23.12 6.24
C GLY A 171 8.18 -22.88 5.89
N ARG A 172 7.87 -21.84 5.11
CA ARG A 172 6.49 -21.45 4.75
C ARG A 172 6.01 -22.02 3.41
N VAL A 173 6.92 -22.56 2.58
CA VAL A 173 6.60 -23.06 1.22
C VAL A 173 5.54 -24.17 1.26
N GLY A 174 5.58 -25.05 2.25
CA GLY A 174 4.58 -26.12 2.41
C GLY A 174 3.15 -25.58 2.53
N HIS A 175 2.94 -24.52 3.32
CA HIS A 175 1.63 -23.86 3.44
C HIS A 175 1.19 -23.22 2.12
N MET A 176 2.11 -22.60 1.38
CA MET A 176 1.81 -22.00 0.07
C MET A 176 1.37 -23.06 -0.95
N VAL A 177 2.04 -24.22 -0.97
CA VAL A 177 1.66 -25.36 -1.82
C VAL A 177 0.26 -25.85 -1.46
N GLU A 178 -0.04 -25.99 -0.17
CA GLU A 178 -1.36 -26.45 0.30
C GLU A 178 -2.48 -25.48 -0.09
N CYS A 179 -2.30 -24.17 0.13
CA CYS A 179 -3.25 -23.15 -0.33
C CYS A 179 -3.46 -23.23 -1.86
N THR A 180 -2.37 -23.39 -2.62
CA THR A 180 -2.42 -23.49 -4.08
C THR A 180 -3.18 -24.74 -4.54
N ARG A 181 -2.98 -25.88 -3.87
CA ARG A 181 -3.72 -27.13 -4.16
C ARG A 181 -5.22 -26.96 -3.99
N GLN A 182 -5.65 -26.27 -2.92
CA GLN A 182 -7.07 -25.97 -2.67
C GLN A 182 -7.66 -25.11 -3.80
N THR A 183 -6.93 -24.11 -4.29
CA THR A 183 -7.35 -23.30 -5.44
C THR A 183 -7.43 -24.13 -6.72
N VAL A 184 -6.42 -24.96 -7.01
CA VAL A 184 -6.44 -25.85 -8.19
C VAL A 184 -7.61 -26.83 -8.13
N TRP A 185 -7.93 -27.37 -6.95
CA TRP A 185 -9.07 -28.26 -6.76
C TRP A 185 -10.40 -27.55 -7.06
N ALA A 186 -10.58 -26.32 -6.54
CA ALA A 186 -11.77 -25.52 -6.82
C ALA A 186 -11.92 -25.19 -8.32
N LEU A 187 -10.81 -24.92 -9.02
CA LEU A 187 -10.82 -24.69 -10.47
C LEU A 187 -11.23 -25.96 -11.24
N ARG A 188 -10.71 -27.13 -10.85
CA ARG A 188 -11.08 -28.41 -11.47
C ARG A 188 -12.56 -28.74 -11.26
N GLU A 189 -13.09 -28.45 -10.08
CA GLU A 189 -14.51 -28.64 -9.77
C GLU A 189 -15.40 -27.70 -10.61
N ALA A 190 -14.98 -26.45 -10.81
CA ALA A 190 -15.69 -25.51 -11.68
C ALA A 190 -15.78 -26.02 -13.13
N VAL A 191 -14.67 -26.54 -13.66
CA VAL A 191 -14.63 -27.15 -15.01
C VAL A 191 -15.50 -28.41 -15.07
N ALA A 192 -15.43 -29.28 -14.05
CA ALA A 192 -16.22 -30.51 -14.00
C ALA A 192 -17.74 -30.26 -13.99
N ARG A 193 -18.19 -29.10 -13.47
CA ARG A 193 -19.59 -28.67 -13.48
C ARG A 193 -20.06 -28.08 -14.82
N GLY A 194 -19.23 -28.12 -15.86
CA GLY A 194 -19.55 -27.61 -17.20
C GLY A 194 -19.28 -26.12 -17.39
N GLY A 195 -18.52 -25.49 -16.50
CA GLY A 195 -18.05 -24.12 -16.69
C GLY A 195 -16.95 -24.05 -17.74
N ASN A 196 -17.21 -23.37 -18.87
CA ASN A 196 -16.20 -23.08 -19.89
C ASN A 196 -15.37 -21.82 -19.59
N GLU A 197 -15.84 -20.98 -18.65
CA GLU A 197 -15.22 -19.72 -18.28
C GLU A 197 -15.13 -19.61 -16.76
N VAL A 198 -14.01 -19.07 -16.28
CA VAL A 198 -13.75 -18.88 -14.85
C VAL A 198 -13.15 -17.51 -14.61
N GLU A 199 -13.71 -16.77 -13.66
CA GLU A 199 -13.18 -15.48 -13.22
C GLU A 199 -11.96 -15.72 -12.30
N MET A 200 -10.76 -15.47 -12.84
CA MET A 200 -9.51 -15.81 -12.13
C MET A 200 -9.18 -14.85 -10.98
N GLY A 201 -9.63 -13.59 -11.02
CA GLY A 201 -9.32 -12.58 -10.03
C GLY A 201 -9.76 -12.98 -8.62
N ALA A 202 -10.99 -13.49 -8.47
CA ALA A 202 -11.53 -13.97 -7.20
C ALA A 202 -10.75 -15.17 -6.65
N HIS A 203 -10.34 -16.10 -7.52
CA HIS A 203 -9.51 -17.24 -7.11
C HIS A 203 -8.12 -16.80 -6.66
N MET A 204 -7.50 -15.83 -7.34
CA MET A 204 -6.18 -15.30 -6.95
C MET A 204 -6.23 -14.44 -5.69
N THR A 205 -7.33 -13.70 -5.49
CA THR A 205 -7.64 -12.94 -4.27
C THR A 205 -7.72 -13.89 -3.09
N ARG A 206 -8.53 -14.95 -3.21
CA ARG A 206 -8.62 -16.00 -2.21
C ARG A 206 -7.26 -16.64 -1.92
N LEU A 207 -6.51 -17.04 -2.95
CA LEU A 207 -5.21 -17.68 -2.80
C LEU A 207 -4.20 -16.78 -2.06
N ALA A 208 -4.07 -15.52 -2.46
CA ALA A 208 -3.18 -14.57 -1.81
C ALA A 208 -3.57 -14.35 -0.34
N GLY A 209 -4.88 -14.28 -0.06
CA GLY A 209 -5.42 -14.11 1.28
C GLY A 209 -5.15 -15.31 2.18
N ASP A 210 -5.41 -16.52 1.66
CA ASP A 210 -5.10 -17.79 2.31
C ASP A 210 -3.61 -17.90 2.65
N VAL A 211 -2.74 -17.56 1.70
CA VAL A 211 -1.29 -17.61 1.87
C VAL A 211 -0.86 -16.66 2.98
N ILE A 212 -1.18 -15.36 2.93
CA ILE A 212 -0.71 -14.41 3.96
C ILE A 212 -1.29 -14.74 5.34
N ALA A 213 -2.57 -15.15 5.41
CA ALA A 213 -3.22 -15.49 6.67
C ALA A 213 -2.57 -16.69 7.37
N ARG A 214 -2.25 -17.76 6.63
CA ARG A 214 -1.59 -18.96 7.19
C ARG A 214 -0.10 -18.75 7.43
N THR A 215 0.58 -18.07 6.51
CA THR A 215 2.04 -17.97 6.55
C THR A 215 2.54 -16.94 7.54
N GLU A 216 1.89 -15.77 7.68
CA GLU A 216 2.41 -14.68 8.50
C GLU A 216 1.65 -14.44 9.81
N PHE A 217 0.39 -14.87 9.88
CA PHE A 217 -0.47 -14.64 11.05
C PHE A 217 -0.93 -15.93 11.75
N ASP A 218 -0.65 -17.10 11.17
CA ASP A 218 -1.12 -18.40 11.64
C ASP A 218 -2.64 -18.41 11.93
N THR A 219 -3.39 -17.73 11.08
CA THR A 219 -4.84 -17.57 11.22
C THR A 219 -5.60 -18.50 10.28
N SER A 220 -6.82 -18.85 10.68
CA SER A 220 -7.78 -19.50 9.80
C SER A 220 -8.13 -18.60 8.61
N TYR A 221 -8.43 -19.24 7.48
CA TYR A 221 -8.90 -18.54 6.28
C TYR A 221 -10.11 -17.65 6.56
N GLU A 222 -11.09 -18.12 7.33
CA GLU A 222 -12.31 -17.37 7.62
C GLU A 222 -12.04 -16.09 8.43
N THR A 223 -11.11 -16.15 9.38
CA THR A 223 -10.65 -14.96 10.12
C THR A 223 -9.96 -13.98 9.17
N GLY A 224 -9.05 -14.47 8.32
CA GLY A 224 -8.39 -13.65 7.30
C GLY A 224 -9.38 -12.97 6.36
N LYS A 225 -10.37 -13.72 5.84
CA LYS A 225 -11.44 -13.21 4.97
C LYS A 225 -12.21 -12.04 5.61
N ARG A 226 -12.54 -12.16 6.90
CA ARG A 226 -13.19 -11.07 7.64
C ARG A 226 -12.29 -9.84 7.75
N ILE A 227 -11.00 -10.03 8.02
CA ILE A 227 -10.01 -8.94 8.07
C ILE A 227 -9.90 -8.24 6.71
N PHE A 228 -9.77 -8.98 5.61
CA PHE A 228 -9.68 -8.41 4.27
C PHE A 228 -10.91 -7.59 3.91
N HIS A 229 -12.10 -8.11 4.18
CA HIS A 229 -13.35 -7.40 3.91
C HIS A 229 -13.44 -6.07 4.66
N LEU A 230 -13.06 -6.06 5.95
CA LEU A 230 -13.03 -4.83 6.76
C LEU A 230 -11.99 -3.83 6.24
N ILE A 231 -10.82 -4.29 5.82
CA ILE A 231 -9.76 -3.43 5.24
C ILE A 231 -10.24 -2.82 3.92
N GLU A 232 -10.84 -3.61 3.03
CA GLU A 232 -11.36 -3.16 1.73
C GLU A 232 -12.46 -2.11 1.91
N GLU A 233 -13.39 -2.33 2.85
CA GLU A 233 -14.43 -1.36 3.14
C GLU A 233 -13.85 -0.06 3.72
N LEU A 234 -12.90 -0.18 4.64
CA LEU A 234 -12.17 0.97 5.19
C LEU A 234 -11.42 1.73 4.09
N GLN A 235 -10.76 1.04 3.16
CA GLN A 235 -10.07 1.64 2.02
C GLN A 235 -11.04 2.41 1.13
N ARG A 236 -12.20 1.83 0.79
CA ARG A 236 -13.23 2.49 -0.02
C ARG A 236 -13.77 3.75 0.64
N LEU A 237 -14.07 3.70 1.94
CA LEU A 237 -14.53 4.84 2.73
C LEU A 237 -13.44 5.91 2.87
N THR A 238 -12.20 5.48 3.09
CA THR A 238 -11.06 6.37 3.22
C THR A 238 -10.76 7.07 1.90
N ALA A 239 -10.81 6.36 0.77
CA ALA A 239 -10.66 6.95 -0.58
C ALA A 239 -11.73 8.02 -0.83
N ARG A 240 -12.99 7.76 -0.49
CA ARG A 240 -14.08 8.76 -0.62
C ARG A 240 -13.86 9.97 0.29
N SER A 241 -13.46 9.77 1.54
CA SER A 241 -13.19 10.87 2.47
C SER A 241 -11.94 11.68 2.10
N SER A 242 -10.93 11.03 1.51
CA SER A 242 -9.67 11.65 1.11
C SER A 242 -9.84 12.76 0.08
N ARG A 243 -10.92 12.72 -0.70
CA ARG A 243 -11.35 13.76 -1.65
C ARG A 243 -11.60 15.12 -0.98
N TYR A 244 -11.75 15.17 0.33
CA TYR A 244 -11.98 16.42 1.06
C TYR A 244 -10.83 16.79 2.00
N LEU A 245 -9.74 16.01 2.03
CA LEU A 245 -8.58 16.29 2.92
C LEU A 245 -7.87 17.60 2.58
N TRP A 246 -7.98 18.05 1.33
CA TRP A 246 -7.47 19.36 0.92
C TRP A 246 -8.39 20.51 1.31
N VAL A 247 -9.49 20.32 2.02
CA VAL A 247 -10.32 21.42 2.53
C VAL A 247 -9.95 21.66 4.00
N PRO A 248 -9.43 22.84 4.39
CA PRO A 248 -9.07 23.11 5.76
C PRO A 248 -10.26 22.90 6.69
N GLY A 249 -10.04 22.18 7.79
CA GLY A 249 -11.07 21.92 8.79
C GLY A 249 -12.12 20.87 8.41
N SER A 250 -12.07 20.26 7.23
CA SER A 250 -12.93 19.12 6.85
C SER A 250 -12.82 17.95 7.84
N GLN A 251 -11.67 17.84 8.51
CA GLN A 251 -11.41 16.88 9.57
C GLN A 251 -12.18 17.13 10.89
N TYR A 252 -12.84 18.27 11.06
CA TYR A 252 -13.64 18.56 12.25
C TYR A 252 -15.15 18.41 11.99
N PHE A 253 -15.56 18.32 10.73
CA PHE A 253 -16.97 18.15 10.40
C PHE A 253 -17.44 16.71 10.68
N PRO A 254 -18.52 16.53 11.46
CA PRO A 254 -19.09 15.21 11.71
C PRO A 254 -19.70 14.67 10.42
N SER A 255 -19.12 13.60 9.89
CA SER A 255 -19.64 12.91 8.71
C SER A 255 -20.13 11.52 9.08
N LYS A 256 -21.17 11.03 8.37
CA LYS A 256 -21.58 9.62 8.46
C LYS A 256 -20.39 8.68 8.19
N TYR A 257 -19.55 9.05 7.22
CA TYR A 257 -18.31 8.34 6.88
C TYR A 257 -17.36 8.18 8.07
N ARG A 258 -17.17 9.21 8.91
CA ARG A 258 -16.28 9.11 10.07
C ARG A 258 -16.79 8.14 11.13
N ARG A 259 -18.10 8.14 11.38
CA ARG A 259 -18.72 7.19 12.31
C ARG A 259 -18.56 5.76 11.82
N GLU A 260 -18.79 5.54 10.52
CA GLU A 260 -18.63 4.23 9.90
C GLU A 260 -17.18 3.75 9.95
N MET A 261 -16.22 4.59 9.54
CA MET A 261 -14.79 4.26 9.62
C MET A 261 -14.34 3.95 11.05
N LYS A 262 -14.91 4.63 12.07
CA LYS A 262 -14.61 4.34 13.48
C LYS A 262 -15.18 2.98 13.90
N ARG A 263 -16.41 2.65 13.49
CA ARG A 263 -17.04 1.35 13.78
C ARG A 263 -16.22 0.20 13.17
N LEU A 264 -15.94 0.28 11.88
CA LEU A 264 -15.19 -0.74 11.14
C LEU A 264 -13.76 -0.90 11.67
N ASN A 265 -13.09 0.19 12.06
CA ASN A 265 -11.80 0.10 12.72
C ASN A 265 -11.88 -0.61 14.07
N GLY A 266 -12.91 -0.34 14.86
CA GLY A 266 -13.14 -1.03 16.13
C GLY A 266 -13.35 -2.52 15.95
N GLU A 267 -14.18 -2.92 14.97
CA GLU A 267 -14.39 -4.33 14.61
C GLU A 267 -13.09 -4.99 14.13
N LEU A 268 -12.32 -4.33 13.27
CA LEU A 268 -11.04 -4.84 12.77
C LEU A 268 -10.01 -4.99 13.89
N GLU A 269 -9.90 -4.01 14.78
CA GLU A 269 -9.03 -4.08 15.95
C GLU A 269 -9.43 -5.21 16.89
N GLN A 270 -10.73 -5.45 17.06
CA GLN A 270 -11.23 -6.55 17.87
C GLN A 270 -10.83 -7.90 17.27
N VAL A 271 -11.09 -8.13 15.98
CA VAL A 271 -10.74 -9.39 15.30
C VAL A 271 -9.23 -9.65 15.34
N LEU A 272 -8.41 -8.60 15.16
CA LEU A 272 -6.96 -8.72 15.26
C LEU A 272 -6.52 -9.03 16.69
N LYS A 273 -7.10 -8.39 17.71
CA LYS A 273 -6.79 -8.69 19.12
C LYS A 273 -7.17 -10.13 19.49
N GLU A 274 -8.32 -10.61 19.04
CA GLU A 274 -8.75 -12.00 19.25
C GLU A 274 -7.80 -13.00 18.58
N SER A 275 -7.33 -12.70 17.36
CA SER A 275 -6.32 -13.50 16.67
C SER A 275 -4.97 -13.51 17.40
N ILE A 276 -4.52 -12.36 17.90
CA ILE A 276 -3.29 -12.23 18.69
C ILE A 276 -3.39 -13.04 19.98
N GLN A 277 -4.52 -12.94 20.68
CA GLN A 277 -4.75 -13.63 21.94
C GLN A 277 -4.77 -15.15 21.77
N ARG A 278 -5.49 -15.66 20.76
CA ARG A 278 -5.49 -17.09 20.42
C ARG A 278 -4.09 -17.61 20.10
N ASN A 279 -3.29 -16.83 19.38
CA ASN A 279 -1.90 -17.20 19.06
C ASN A 279 -1.00 -17.28 20.31
N ARG A 280 -1.25 -16.45 21.33
CA ARG A 280 -0.54 -16.53 22.61
C ARG A 280 -0.93 -17.79 23.41
N GLU A 281 -2.22 -18.07 23.49
CA GLU A 281 -2.73 -19.27 24.17
C GLU A 281 -2.13 -20.56 23.58
N ILE A 282 -2.07 -20.67 22.25
CA ILE A 282 -1.43 -21.80 21.57
C ILE A 282 0.07 -21.91 21.90
N ALA A 283 0.76 -20.76 22.06
CA ALA A 283 2.17 -20.74 22.42
C ALA A 283 2.42 -21.16 23.87
N ASP A 284 1.51 -20.82 24.79
CA ASP A 284 1.60 -21.13 26.22
C ASP A 284 1.22 -22.61 26.52
N GLU A 285 0.35 -23.23 25.70
CA GLU A 285 -0.13 -24.61 25.88
C GLU A 285 0.87 -25.73 25.48
N GLY A 286 2.11 -25.41 25.08
CA GLY A 286 3.20 -26.40 25.07
C GLY A 286 3.21 -27.42 23.91
N ARG A 287 2.99 -26.99 22.66
CA ARG A 287 3.18 -27.84 21.45
C ARG A 287 4.36 -27.46 20.54
N THR A 288 5.49 -27.05 21.10
CA THR A 288 6.79 -27.17 20.39
C THR A 288 7.96 -27.26 21.37
N PRO A 289 8.64 -28.41 21.48
CA PRO A 289 9.89 -28.56 22.24
C PRO A 289 11.06 -28.16 21.34
N SER A 290 11.26 -26.88 21.11
CA SER A 290 12.58 -26.25 20.95
C SER A 290 12.39 -24.76 20.64
N PRO A 291 13.26 -23.87 21.16
CA PRO A 291 13.26 -22.45 20.80
C PRO A 291 13.58 -22.17 19.33
N GLU A 292 13.96 -23.20 18.55
CA GLU A 292 14.59 -23.08 17.22
C GLU A 292 13.81 -23.79 16.10
N ALA A 293 12.84 -24.64 16.40
CA ALA A 293 12.01 -25.31 15.39
C ALA A 293 10.94 -24.38 14.83
N CYS A 294 11.32 -23.60 13.81
CA CYS A 294 10.46 -23.12 12.72
C CYS A 294 9.25 -22.20 13.07
N GLY A 295 9.15 -21.04 12.41
CA GLY A 295 7.83 -20.62 11.95
C GLY A 295 6.87 -19.92 12.91
N ARG A 296 7.31 -19.05 13.83
CA ARG A 296 6.38 -17.99 14.27
C ARG A 296 6.34 -16.92 13.17
N GLY A 297 5.18 -16.76 12.52
CA GLY A 297 4.87 -15.73 11.50
C GLY A 297 5.38 -14.32 11.82
N LEU A 298 5.24 -13.37 10.90
CA LEU A 298 5.37 -11.94 11.20
C LEU A 298 4.79 -11.56 12.57
N LEU A 299 3.59 -12.04 12.89
CA LEU A 299 2.92 -11.74 14.14
C LEU A 299 3.73 -12.19 15.36
N GLY A 300 4.31 -13.39 15.34
CA GLY A 300 5.08 -13.89 16.47
C GLY A 300 6.37 -13.10 16.71
N MET A 301 7.02 -12.59 15.66
CA MET A 301 8.16 -11.69 15.82
C MET A 301 7.76 -10.33 16.39
N LEU A 302 6.63 -9.78 15.94
CA LEU A 302 6.10 -8.52 16.49
C LEU A 302 5.75 -8.65 17.98
N LEU A 303 5.20 -9.80 18.40
CA LEU A 303 4.90 -10.08 19.80
C LEU A 303 6.18 -10.24 20.64
N ALA A 304 7.17 -10.97 20.13
CA ALA A 304 8.45 -11.15 20.82
C ALA A 304 9.19 -9.81 21.03
N GLU A 305 9.15 -8.89 20.07
CA GLU A 305 9.74 -7.55 20.25
C GLU A 305 8.97 -6.69 21.24
N MET A 306 7.65 -6.86 21.35
CA MET A 306 6.87 -6.21 22.41
C MET A 306 7.30 -6.69 23.81
N GLU A 307 7.56 -7.99 23.95
CA GLU A 307 7.97 -8.62 25.21
C GLU A 307 9.38 -8.16 25.64
N LYS A 308 10.36 -8.16 24.72
CA LYS A 308 11.71 -7.62 24.97
C LYS A 308 11.70 -6.17 25.45
N LYS A 309 10.73 -5.36 25.01
CA LYS A 309 10.60 -3.97 25.46
C LYS A 309 10.11 -3.89 26.91
N LYS A 310 9.12 -4.71 27.30
CA LYS A 310 8.60 -4.76 28.68
C LYS A 310 9.69 -5.13 29.69
N GLU A 311 10.63 -5.99 29.28
CA GLU A 311 11.78 -6.40 30.11
C GLU A 311 12.84 -5.27 30.22
N ASN A 312 12.92 -4.38 29.24
CA ASN A 312 13.93 -3.30 29.17
C ASN A 312 13.42 -1.92 29.66
N GLU A 313 12.31 -1.85 30.41
CA GLU A 313 11.67 -0.61 30.90
C GLU A 313 12.51 0.23 31.90
N LEU A 314 13.82 -0.03 32.07
CA LEU A 314 14.77 0.90 32.70
C LEU A 314 15.49 1.84 31.71
N GLY A 315 15.22 1.75 30.39
CA GLY A 315 15.82 2.63 29.37
C GLY A 315 14.80 3.47 28.61
N HIS A 316 14.89 4.80 28.71
CA HIS A 316 14.11 5.78 27.95
C HIS A 316 14.30 5.68 26.42
N GLY A 317 13.62 4.73 25.76
CA GLY A 317 13.54 4.63 24.31
C GLY A 317 12.13 4.93 23.79
N GLU A 318 11.91 6.12 23.21
CA GLU A 318 10.61 6.57 22.65
C GLU A 318 10.12 5.75 21.43
N LEU A 319 10.96 4.90 20.84
CA LEU A 319 10.70 4.16 19.60
C LEU A 319 10.49 2.66 19.87
N GLY A 320 9.38 2.28 20.50
CA GLY A 320 9.06 0.86 20.68
C GLY A 320 7.62 0.51 20.32
N TYR A 321 7.39 -0.75 19.98
CA TYR A 321 6.09 -1.29 19.59
C TYR A 321 5.10 -1.26 20.77
N ASP A 322 4.09 -0.39 20.69
CA ASP A 322 2.89 -0.49 21.52
C ASP A 322 1.89 -1.47 20.88
N ALA A 323 0.87 -1.88 21.64
CA ALA A 323 -0.15 -2.82 21.13
C ALA A 323 -0.86 -2.28 19.87
N GLN A 324 -1.03 -0.95 19.77
CA GLN A 324 -1.64 -0.33 18.59
C GLN A 324 -0.72 -0.42 17.36
N THR A 325 0.58 -0.29 17.54
CA THR A 325 1.58 -0.35 16.47
C THR A 325 1.64 -1.75 15.88
N ILE A 326 1.52 -2.80 16.70
CA ILE A 326 1.38 -4.18 16.20
C ILE A 326 0.12 -4.32 15.35
N ILE A 327 -1.03 -3.82 15.83
CA ILE A 327 -2.28 -3.87 15.06
C ILE A 327 -2.12 -3.11 13.74
N ASP A 328 -1.51 -1.93 13.75
CA ASP A 328 -1.25 -1.13 12.55
C ASP A 328 -0.30 -1.85 11.57
N GLU A 329 0.70 -2.58 12.06
CA GLU A 329 1.53 -3.45 11.21
C GLU A 329 0.72 -4.63 10.65
N CYS A 330 -0.08 -5.31 11.47
CA CYS A 330 -0.94 -6.40 10.99
C CYS A 330 -1.83 -5.92 9.85
N LYS A 331 -2.52 -4.79 10.04
CA LYS A 331 -3.34 -4.14 8.99
C LYS A 331 -2.52 -3.87 7.73
N THR A 332 -1.30 -3.36 7.89
CA THR A 332 -0.38 -3.06 6.77
C THR A 332 -0.03 -4.30 5.96
N PHE A 333 0.33 -5.41 6.61
CA PHE A 333 0.74 -6.64 5.91
C PHE A 333 -0.43 -7.43 5.33
N PHE A 334 -1.58 -7.47 6.01
CA PHE A 334 -2.79 -8.02 5.42
C PHE A 334 -3.19 -7.25 4.16
N PHE A 335 -3.16 -5.91 4.19
CA PHE A 335 -3.44 -5.08 3.03
C PHE A 335 -2.42 -5.32 1.89
N ALA A 336 -1.12 -5.15 2.19
CA ALA A 336 -0.08 -5.18 1.18
C ALA A 336 0.10 -6.56 0.54
N GLY A 337 0.05 -7.64 1.34
CA GLY A 337 0.30 -9.01 0.88
C GLY A 337 -0.85 -9.62 0.06
N HIS A 338 -2.08 -9.15 0.28
CA HIS A 338 -3.28 -9.69 -0.34
C HIS A 338 -3.52 -9.12 -1.74
N GLU A 339 -3.81 -7.81 -1.84
CA GLU A 339 -4.26 -7.21 -3.10
C GLU A 339 -3.17 -7.24 -4.17
N THR A 340 -1.93 -6.92 -3.80
CA THR A 340 -0.84 -6.82 -4.78
C THR A 340 -0.47 -8.19 -5.37
N SER A 341 -0.43 -9.23 -4.54
CA SER A 341 -0.15 -10.60 -4.98
C SER A 341 -1.30 -11.16 -5.81
N ALA A 342 -2.55 -10.91 -5.40
CA ALA A 342 -3.73 -11.32 -6.16
C ALA A 342 -3.74 -10.72 -7.57
N LEU A 343 -3.51 -9.41 -7.68
CA LEU A 343 -3.41 -8.72 -8.97
C LEU A 343 -2.26 -9.28 -9.81
N LEU A 344 -1.08 -9.46 -9.22
CA LEU A 344 0.09 -10.02 -9.90
C LEU A 344 -0.21 -11.39 -10.50
N LEU A 345 -0.80 -12.29 -9.72
CA LEU A 345 -1.16 -13.65 -10.15
C LEU A 345 -2.26 -13.64 -11.20
N THR A 346 -3.23 -12.73 -11.09
CA THR A 346 -4.30 -12.56 -12.08
C THR A 346 -3.72 -12.17 -13.44
N TRP A 347 -2.87 -11.14 -13.46
CA TRP A 347 -2.17 -10.71 -14.68
C TRP A 347 -1.27 -11.81 -15.22
N ALA A 348 -0.47 -12.47 -14.38
CA ALA A 348 0.41 -13.55 -14.80
C ALA A 348 -0.37 -14.70 -15.47
N THR A 349 -1.51 -15.09 -14.89
CA THR A 349 -2.36 -16.14 -15.44
C THR A 349 -2.97 -15.74 -16.78
N MET A 350 -3.50 -14.52 -16.87
CA MET A 350 -4.06 -13.97 -18.11
C MET A 350 -2.99 -13.89 -19.23
N LEU A 351 -1.77 -13.48 -18.89
CA LEU A 351 -0.67 -13.41 -19.84
C LEU A 351 -0.21 -14.79 -20.31
N LEU A 352 -0.14 -15.77 -19.42
CA LEU A 352 0.16 -17.16 -19.81
C LEU A 352 -0.93 -17.77 -20.68
N ALA A 353 -2.20 -17.44 -20.44
CA ALA A 353 -3.31 -17.89 -21.27
C ALA A 353 -3.28 -17.29 -22.68
N THR A 354 -2.70 -16.10 -22.85
CA THR A 354 -2.59 -15.40 -24.14
C THR A 354 -1.27 -15.65 -24.87
N HIS A 355 -0.30 -16.29 -24.21
CA HIS A 355 1.01 -16.66 -24.75
C HIS A 355 1.35 -18.13 -24.48
N PRO A 356 0.71 -19.08 -25.19
CA PRO A 356 0.87 -20.52 -24.95
C PRO A 356 2.32 -21.00 -25.01
N GLU A 357 3.16 -20.39 -25.85
CA GLU A 357 4.58 -20.72 -25.97
C GLU A 357 5.36 -20.50 -24.66
N TRP A 358 4.96 -19.51 -23.87
CA TRP A 358 5.54 -19.25 -22.55
C TRP A 358 4.92 -20.16 -21.48
N GLN A 359 3.64 -20.50 -21.61
CA GLN A 359 2.98 -21.48 -20.75
C GLN A 359 3.62 -22.86 -20.88
N ASP A 360 3.91 -23.32 -22.10
CA ASP A 360 4.53 -24.61 -22.35
C ASP A 360 5.97 -24.67 -21.84
N LYS A 361 6.75 -23.59 -22.05
CA LYS A 361 8.12 -23.48 -21.48
C LYS A 361 8.11 -23.54 -19.96
N ALA A 362 7.19 -22.83 -19.30
CA ALA A 362 7.06 -22.85 -17.85
C ALA A 362 6.68 -24.24 -17.35
N ARG A 363 5.74 -24.92 -18.02
CA ARG A 363 5.31 -26.28 -17.68
C ARG A 363 6.47 -27.28 -17.83
N ALA A 364 7.25 -27.19 -18.90
CA ALA A 364 8.40 -28.04 -19.14
C ALA A 364 9.49 -27.84 -18.06
N GLU A 365 9.79 -26.59 -17.69
CA GLU A 365 10.73 -26.29 -16.60
C GLU A 365 10.26 -26.88 -15.27
N VAL A 366 8.99 -26.69 -14.92
CA VAL A 366 8.42 -27.24 -13.67
C VAL A 366 8.48 -28.76 -13.66
N ALA A 367 8.14 -29.42 -14.77
CA ALA A 367 8.23 -30.88 -14.88
C ALA A 367 9.68 -31.38 -14.75
N GLN A 368 10.65 -30.68 -15.34
CA GLN A 368 12.07 -31.02 -15.26
C GLN A 368 12.64 -30.86 -13.83
N VAL A 369 12.27 -29.78 -13.15
CA VAL A 369 12.84 -29.44 -11.84
C VAL A 369 12.13 -30.15 -10.69
N CYS A 370 10.79 -30.25 -10.73
CA CYS A 370 9.98 -30.79 -9.65
C CYS A 370 9.55 -32.24 -9.88
N GLY A 371 9.55 -32.74 -11.13
CA GLY A 371 8.94 -34.01 -11.49
C GLY A 371 7.45 -34.04 -11.12
N ASP A 372 6.99 -35.16 -10.56
CA ASP A 372 5.62 -35.35 -10.06
C ASP A 372 5.45 -34.88 -8.60
N ALA A 373 6.53 -34.46 -7.94
CA ALA A 373 6.49 -34.00 -6.55
C ALA A 373 6.02 -32.54 -6.46
N PRO A 374 5.35 -32.14 -5.36
CA PRO A 374 5.07 -30.73 -5.12
C PRO A 374 6.36 -29.90 -5.08
N PRO A 375 6.32 -28.62 -5.52
CA PRO A 375 7.47 -27.74 -5.41
C PRO A 375 7.94 -27.57 -3.96
N ALA A 376 9.24 -27.76 -3.73
CA ALA A 376 9.90 -27.51 -2.46
C ALA A 376 10.74 -26.23 -2.53
N ALA A 377 11.17 -25.72 -1.38
CA ALA A 377 11.91 -24.46 -1.32
C ALA A 377 13.23 -24.50 -2.12
N ASP A 378 13.89 -25.66 -2.17
CA ASP A 378 15.14 -25.86 -2.92
C ASP A 378 14.94 -25.95 -4.44
N HIS A 379 13.70 -26.08 -4.91
CA HIS A 379 13.36 -26.03 -6.33
C HIS A 379 13.25 -24.59 -6.84
N LEU A 380 12.81 -23.64 -6.00
CA LEU A 380 12.51 -22.27 -6.42
C LEU A 380 13.69 -21.55 -7.12
N PRO A 381 14.95 -21.65 -6.65
CA PRO A 381 16.07 -21.00 -7.33
C PRO A 381 16.37 -21.57 -8.73
N LYS A 382 15.87 -22.77 -9.04
CA LYS A 382 16.08 -23.48 -10.30
C LYS A 382 15.01 -23.16 -11.35
N LEU A 383 13.90 -22.53 -10.95
CA LEU A 383 12.78 -22.16 -11.82
C LEU A 383 13.02 -20.79 -12.48
N ALA A 384 13.97 -20.74 -13.41
CA ALA A 384 14.39 -19.50 -14.05
C ALA A 384 13.29 -18.91 -14.95
N VAL A 385 12.64 -19.72 -15.77
CA VAL A 385 11.55 -19.29 -16.67
C VAL A 385 10.37 -18.77 -15.85
N VAL A 386 9.90 -19.54 -14.85
CA VAL A 386 8.81 -19.08 -13.96
C VAL A 386 9.17 -17.78 -13.25
N SER A 387 10.42 -17.62 -12.79
CA SER A 387 10.88 -16.38 -12.18
C SER A 387 10.84 -15.19 -13.14
N HIS A 388 11.14 -15.39 -14.43
CA HIS A 388 11.03 -14.34 -15.44
C HIS A 388 9.58 -13.98 -15.78
N LEU A 389 8.64 -14.93 -15.63
CA LEU A 389 7.22 -14.72 -15.91
C LEU A 389 6.52 -13.91 -14.81
N THR A 390 7.01 -13.95 -13.57
CA THR A 390 6.52 -13.05 -12.54
C THR A 390 6.84 -11.60 -12.92
N PRO A 391 5.86 -10.68 -13.01
CA PRO A 391 6.07 -9.29 -13.48
C PRO A 391 7.03 -8.41 -12.66
N SER A 392 7.81 -8.97 -11.72
CA SER A 392 8.62 -8.28 -10.71
C SER A 392 9.68 -7.32 -11.27
N LYS A 393 10.02 -7.36 -12.56
CA LYS A 393 11.11 -6.53 -13.11
C LYS A 393 10.73 -5.51 -14.19
N ARG A 394 9.55 -5.55 -14.83
CA ARG A 394 9.24 -4.58 -15.91
C ARG A 394 7.77 -4.27 -16.19
N MET A 395 6.82 -5.20 -16.05
CA MET A 395 5.58 -5.09 -16.84
C MET A 395 4.31 -4.70 -16.06
N HIS A 396 4.16 -5.17 -14.80
CA HIS A 396 2.97 -4.88 -14.00
C HIS A 396 3.35 -4.68 -12.54
N SER A 397 3.70 -3.45 -12.18
CA SER A 397 3.88 -3.08 -10.77
C SER A 397 2.51 -2.91 -10.12
N GLY A 398 2.24 -3.65 -9.04
CA GLY A 398 1.07 -3.41 -8.17
C GLY A 398 1.03 -2.00 -7.57
N ALA A 399 2.14 -1.25 -7.65
CA ALA A 399 2.22 0.19 -7.41
C ALA A 399 2.86 0.89 -8.62
N THR A 400 2.03 1.38 -9.55
CA THR A 400 2.48 2.05 -10.79
C THR A 400 3.24 3.36 -10.53
N VAL A 401 2.96 4.03 -9.40
CA VAL A 401 3.58 5.32 -9.03
C VAL A 401 4.12 5.26 -7.61
N HIS A 402 5.38 5.66 -7.44
CA HIS A 402 6.04 5.78 -6.15
C HIS A 402 6.18 7.26 -5.78
N CYS A 403 5.27 7.75 -4.94
CA CYS A 403 5.37 9.09 -4.36
C CYS A 403 6.13 9.08 -3.03
N GLN A 404 7.14 9.94 -2.95
CA GLN A 404 7.94 10.26 -1.79
C GLN A 404 7.78 11.75 -1.45
N CYS A 405 8.01 12.14 -0.20
CA CYS A 405 8.02 13.50 0.30
C CYS A 405 9.43 13.82 0.77
N LEU A 406 10.05 14.84 0.18
CA LEU A 406 11.22 15.52 0.70
C LEU A 406 10.76 16.51 1.78
N THR A 407 11.66 16.88 2.69
CA THR A 407 11.41 17.78 3.84
C THR A 407 10.72 19.11 3.51
N ARG A 408 10.58 19.49 2.22
CA ARG A 408 9.86 20.68 1.75
C ARG A 408 8.96 20.48 0.50
N GLY A 409 8.66 19.25 0.07
CA GLY A 409 7.76 18.99 -1.08
C GLY A 409 7.68 17.51 -1.49
N CYS A 410 6.67 17.12 -2.29
CA CYS A 410 6.52 15.73 -2.73
C CYS A 410 7.10 15.48 -4.11
N VAL A 411 7.80 14.37 -4.28
CA VAL A 411 8.34 13.84 -5.52
C VAL A 411 7.65 12.53 -5.84
N CYS A 412 6.94 12.48 -6.97
CA CYS A 412 6.37 11.24 -7.51
C CYS A 412 7.28 10.71 -8.62
N SER A 413 7.85 9.54 -8.39
CA SER A 413 8.56 8.76 -9.41
C SER A 413 7.58 7.78 -10.07
N CYS A 414 7.60 7.71 -11.39
CA CYS A 414 6.94 6.63 -12.13
C CYS A 414 8.02 5.61 -12.50
N ARG A 415 7.76 4.33 -12.22
CA ARG A 415 8.62 3.24 -12.68
C ARG A 415 7.97 2.69 -13.95
N TRP A 416 8.59 2.97 -15.09
CA TRP A 416 8.17 2.47 -16.40
C TRP A 416 8.90 1.19 -16.74
#